data_AF-A0A8T5QEU5-F1
#
_entry.id   AF-A0A8T5QEU5-F1
#
_cell.length_a   1.000
_cell.length_b   1.000
_cell.length_c   1.000
_cell.angle_alpha   90.00
_cell.angle_beta   90.00
_cell.angle_gamma   90.00
#
_symmetry.space_group_name_H-M   'P 1'
#
loop_
_entity.id
_entity.type
_entity.pdbx_description
1 polymer ?
#
loop_
_entity_poly.entity_id
_entity_poly.type
_entity_poly.pdbx_seq_one_letter_code
_entity_poly.pdbx_strand_id
1 'polypeptide(L)'
;DVLAQQVLGMALEEPKHIDDVLKIVRASYNFNGLDRKRFKEIIGYLAGEYAKLEDRSVYAKIWFDPETDMIGKRGKMTRVIYMTNIGTIPDETNVKVKLNKNLIGFIAEPFLERLKRNDIFVLGGNTYQFLYTQGMTAFVRATANRPPTVPSWYSEMLPLSYDLSLALQKFRRLMEEHFKYDTKKKDLLEFIHSYLYVDEYSANSIYEYFKEQYLFAEIPNDKKIIIEHYSEGNQKRAIFHTLFGRRVNDVLSRAVAFAVSKINKKDVELGISDNGFYLASSKNIQAARAFSMVKSKELRKLMNIALDKTEVLNRRFRHCAARALMILRSYKGRKKSAGRQQRSSRLLLSAVKKISYEFPILEEARREVLEDLMDIKHAQEVLEQVEAGKIQVKEIFTDIPSPFAFNLVLMGYADIMKMEDKLEFLRRMHNMVLAKIEMKQRKGS
;
A
#
# COMPACT_ATOMS: atom_id res chain seq x y z
N ASP A 1 -0.80 -19.22 -5.94
CA ASP A 1 0.40 -19.63 -6.73
C ASP A 1 1.15 -20.82 -6.11
N VAL A 2 1.40 -20.84 -4.81
CA VAL A 2 2.01 -21.95 -4.04
C VAL A 2 1.27 -23.26 -4.27
N LEU A 3 -0.07 -23.21 -4.36
CA LEU A 3 -0.89 -24.35 -4.72
C LEU A 3 -0.46 -25.00 -6.05
N ALA A 4 -0.13 -24.21 -7.07
CA ALA A 4 0.30 -24.75 -8.36
C ALA A 4 1.64 -25.50 -8.23
N GLN A 5 2.54 -25.02 -7.38
CA GLN A 5 3.77 -25.71 -7.04
C GLN A 5 3.48 -27.02 -6.31
N GLN A 6 2.61 -27.01 -5.30
CA GLN A 6 2.25 -28.20 -4.52
C GLN A 6 1.56 -29.28 -5.35
N VAL A 7 0.61 -28.89 -6.20
CA VAL A 7 -0.04 -29.81 -7.15
C VAL A 7 0.98 -30.47 -8.08
N LEU A 8 1.91 -29.68 -8.61
CA LEU A 8 2.98 -30.26 -9.43
C LEU A 8 3.83 -31.24 -8.63
N GLY A 9 4.20 -30.89 -7.39
CA GLY A 9 4.93 -31.77 -6.48
C GLY A 9 4.24 -33.11 -6.27
N MET A 10 2.94 -33.10 -6.03
CA MET A 10 2.14 -34.33 -5.85
C MET A 10 2.04 -35.16 -7.14
N ALA A 11 1.93 -34.51 -8.30
CA ALA A 11 1.83 -35.18 -9.60
C ALA A 11 3.18 -35.74 -10.12
N LEU A 12 4.31 -35.37 -9.51
CA LEU A 12 5.64 -35.82 -9.94
C LEU A 12 5.93 -37.28 -9.60
N GLU A 13 5.40 -37.76 -8.49
CA GLU A 13 5.69 -39.07 -7.94
C GLU A 13 4.85 -40.15 -8.62
N GLU A 14 3.54 -39.98 -8.65
CA GLU A 14 2.62 -40.93 -9.28
C GLU A 14 1.36 -40.22 -9.81
N PRO A 15 0.62 -40.83 -10.75
CA PRO A 15 -0.70 -40.35 -11.14
C PRO A 15 -1.66 -40.31 -9.94
N LYS A 16 -2.44 -39.23 -9.81
CA LYS A 16 -3.40 -39.04 -8.72
C LYS A 16 -4.72 -38.52 -9.24
N HIS A 17 -5.81 -38.94 -8.59
CA HIS A 17 -7.12 -38.34 -8.83
C HIS A 17 -7.17 -36.94 -8.22
N ILE A 18 -7.75 -35.97 -8.94
CA ILE A 18 -7.76 -34.58 -8.50
C ILE A 18 -8.50 -34.38 -7.16
N ASP A 19 -9.48 -35.23 -6.84
CA ASP A 19 -10.22 -35.12 -5.58
C ASP A 19 -9.39 -35.51 -4.36
N ASP A 20 -8.48 -36.48 -4.49
CA ASP A 20 -7.56 -36.84 -3.41
C ASP A 20 -6.57 -35.71 -3.16
N VAL A 21 -6.06 -35.11 -4.22
CA VAL A 21 -5.20 -33.92 -4.14
C VAL A 21 -5.94 -32.77 -3.47
N LEU A 22 -7.18 -32.50 -3.88
CA LEU A 22 -8.02 -31.45 -3.30
C LEU A 22 -8.31 -31.70 -1.82
N LYS A 23 -8.57 -32.95 -1.43
CA LYS A 23 -8.78 -33.35 -0.03
C LYS A 23 -7.55 -33.05 0.83
N ILE A 24 -6.36 -33.41 0.36
CA ILE A 24 -5.09 -33.12 1.06
C ILE A 24 -4.89 -31.60 1.16
N VAL A 25 -5.11 -30.86 0.07
CA VAL A 25 -4.97 -29.40 0.05
C VAL A 25 -5.92 -28.74 1.04
N ARG A 26 -7.20 -29.14 1.07
CA ARG A 26 -8.22 -28.61 1.99
C ARG A 26 -7.99 -28.98 3.45
N ALA A 27 -7.17 -30.00 3.74
CA ALA A 27 -6.76 -30.29 5.11
C ALA A 27 -5.81 -29.22 5.69
N SER A 28 -5.21 -28.37 4.84
CA SER A 28 -4.38 -27.26 5.29
C SER A 28 -5.18 -26.01 5.63
N TYR A 29 -4.72 -25.24 6.62
CA TYR A 29 -5.36 -23.99 7.06
C TYR A 29 -5.57 -22.99 5.91
N ASN A 30 -4.56 -22.81 5.06
CA ASN A 30 -4.55 -21.79 4.00
C ASN A 30 -5.48 -22.10 2.82
N PHE A 31 -5.93 -23.36 2.66
CA PHE A 31 -6.73 -23.79 1.51
C PHE A 31 -8.00 -24.56 1.92
N ASN A 32 -8.41 -24.50 3.19
CA ASN A 32 -9.59 -25.22 3.69
C ASN A 32 -10.88 -24.89 2.92
N GLY A 33 -11.07 -23.64 2.52
CA GLY A 33 -12.21 -23.13 1.76
C GLY A 33 -11.99 -23.12 0.25
N LEU A 34 -10.93 -23.74 -0.28
CA LEU A 34 -10.63 -23.73 -1.71
C LEU A 34 -11.73 -24.43 -2.50
N ASP A 35 -12.41 -23.72 -3.40
CA ASP A 35 -13.45 -24.29 -4.25
C ASP A 35 -12.89 -25.23 -5.34
N ARG A 36 -13.69 -26.25 -5.72
CA ARG A 36 -13.29 -27.27 -6.72
C ARG A 36 -13.13 -26.64 -8.12
N LYS A 37 -13.97 -25.67 -8.50
CA LYS A 37 -13.82 -24.97 -9.79
C LYS A 37 -12.50 -24.22 -9.83
N ARG A 38 -12.18 -23.48 -8.77
CA ARG A 38 -10.90 -22.76 -8.66
C ARG A 38 -9.70 -23.69 -8.67
N PHE A 39 -9.83 -24.86 -8.04
CA PHE A 39 -8.81 -25.90 -8.12
C PHE A 39 -8.63 -26.43 -9.55
N LYS A 40 -9.73 -26.71 -10.27
CA LYS A 40 -9.68 -27.12 -11.69
C LYS A 40 -9.03 -26.06 -12.60
N GLU A 41 -9.22 -24.76 -12.34
CA GLU A 41 -8.52 -23.71 -13.09
C GLU A 41 -6.99 -23.77 -12.93
N ILE A 42 -6.50 -24.17 -11.75
CA ILE A 42 -5.06 -24.41 -11.52
C ILE A 42 -4.59 -25.67 -12.25
N ILE A 43 -5.40 -26.73 -12.25
CA ILE A 43 -5.12 -27.95 -13.04
C ILE A 43 -5.02 -27.61 -14.52
N GLY A 44 -6.01 -26.92 -15.09
CA GLY A 44 -6.02 -26.51 -16.50
C GLY A 44 -4.81 -25.63 -16.87
N TYR A 45 -4.41 -24.73 -15.96
CA TYR A 45 -3.16 -23.98 -16.11
C TYR A 45 -1.93 -24.89 -16.19
N LEU A 46 -1.78 -25.83 -15.25
CA LEU A 46 -0.64 -26.73 -15.21
C LEU A 46 -0.66 -27.75 -16.37
N ALA A 47 -1.84 -28.11 -16.87
CA ALA A 47 -2.05 -29.05 -17.97
C ALA A 47 -1.81 -28.42 -19.35
N GLY A 48 -1.79 -27.08 -19.42
CA GLY A 48 -1.54 -26.32 -20.65
C GLY A 48 -2.78 -26.04 -21.49
N GLU A 49 -3.98 -25.97 -20.89
CA GLU A 49 -5.23 -25.69 -21.62
C GLU A 49 -5.24 -24.30 -22.30
N TYR A 50 -4.39 -23.38 -21.84
CA TYR A 50 -4.32 -22.02 -22.35
C TYR A 50 -3.22 -21.89 -23.43
N ALA A 51 -3.53 -22.24 -24.67
CA ALA A 51 -2.58 -22.24 -25.81
C ALA A 51 -1.76 -20.93 -25.96
N LYS A 52 -2.37 -19.76 -25.67
CA LYS A 52 -1.69 -18.44 -25.69
C LYS A 52 -0.49 -18.34 -24.74
N LEU A 53 -0.38 -19.22 -23.73
CA LEU A 53 0.74 -19.28 -22.80
C LEU A 53 1.95 -20.04 -23.40
N GLU A 54 1.72 -20.99 -24.30
CA GLU A 54 2.79 -21.76 -24.94
C GLU A 54 3.67 -20.85 -25.83
N ASP A 55 3.05 -19.90 -26.55
CA ASP A 55 3.71 -18.83 -27.31
C ASP A 55 4.65 -17.95 -26.45
N ARG A 56 4.50 -18.02 -25.13
CA ARG A 56 5.30 -17.28 -24.14
C ARG A 56 6.24 -18.18 -23.34
N SER A 57 6.55 -19.37 -23.87
CA SER A 57 7.39 -20.39 -23.23
C SER A 57 6.88 -20.89 -21.88
N VAL A 58 5.56 -20.85 -21.65
CA VAL A 58 4.93 -21.46 -20.47
C VAL A 58 4.38 -22.82 -20.88
N TYR A 59 5.14 -23.87 -20.57
CA TYR A 59 4.78 -25.23 -20.97
C TYR A 59 3.88 -25.91 -19.94
N ALA A 60 3.06 -26.85 -20.42
CA ALA A 60 2.38 -27.82 -19.59
C ALA A 60 3.37 -28.63 -18.74
N LYS A 61 3.04 -28.83 -17.47
CA LYS A 61 3.86 -29.52 -16.46
C LYS A 61 3.20 -30.81 -15.99
N ILE A 62 1.87 -30.86 -16.05
CA ILE A 62 1.09 -32.08 -15.82
C ILE A 62 0.33 -32.45 -17.10
N TRP A 63 -0.11 -33.69 -17.18
CA TRP A 63 -1.22 -34.10 -18.03
C TRP A 63 -2.46 -34.17 -17.14
N PHE A 64 -3.62 -33.96 -17.73
CA PHE A 64 -4.92 -34.07 -17.08
C PHE A 64 -5.84 -34.86 -18.01
N ASP A 65 -6.47 -35.90 -17.47
CA ASP A 65 -7.47 -36.70 -18.17
C ASP A 65 -8.87 -36.27 -17.69
N PRO A 66 -9.69 -35.64 -18.56
CA PRO A 66 -11.01 -35.15 -18.19
C PRO A 66 -12.04 -36.27 -17.97
N GLU A 67 -11.82 -37.49 -18.47
CA GLU A 67 -12.75 -38.60 -18.29
C GLU A 67 -12.56 -39.27 -16.92
N THR A 68 -11.31 -39.44 -16.51
CA THR A 68 -10.96 -40.10 -15.24
C THR A 68 -10.65 -39.12 -14.11
N ASP A 69 -10.62 -37.81 -14.38
CA ASP A 69 -10.22 -36.75 -13.43
C ASP A 69 -8.81 -37.03 -12.82
N MET A 70 -7.93 -37.70 -13.59
CA MET A 70 -6.57 -38.06 -13.20
C MET A 70 -5.54 -37.03 -13.67
N ILE A 71 -4.53 -36.78 -12.84
CA ILE A 71 -3.37 -35.95 -13.18
C ILE A 71 -2.06 -36.71 -12.98
N GLY A 72 -1.04 -36.35 -13.73
CA GLY A 72 0.32 -36.84 -13.52
C GLY A 72 1.37 -36.01 -14.23
N LYS A 73 2.64 -36.30 -13.99
CA LYS A 73 3.77 -35.59 -14.60
C LYS A 73 3.74 -35.66 -16.13
N ARG A 74 3.84 -34.51 -16.79
CA ARG A 74 4.05 -34.41 -18.24
C ARG A 74 5.48 -34.00 -18.55
N GLY A 75 6.18 -34.78 -19.38
CA GLY A 75 7.52 -34.47 -19.88
C GLY A 75 8.68 -34.84 -18.93
N LYS A 76 9.85 -35.15 -19.52
CA LYS A 76 11.04 -35.62 -18.80
C LYS A 76 11.68 -34.52 -17.92
N MET A 77 11.61 -33.26 -18.36
CA MET A 77 12.26 -32.12 -17.67
C MET A 77 11.49 -31.62 -16.44
N THR A 78 10.26 -32.04 -16.23
CA THR A 78 9.37 -31.45 -15.22
C THR A 78 9.89 -31.61 -13.80
N ARG A 79 10.51 -32.76 -13.47
CA ARG A 79 11.15 -32.97 -12.16
C ARG A 79 12.32 -31.98 -11.95
N VAL A 80 13.14 -31.76 -12.98
CA VAL A 80 14.24 -30.78 -12.93
C VAL A 80 13.70 -29.37 -12.79
N ILE A 81 12.65 -29.01 -13.53
CA ILE A 81 11.99 -27.71 -13.43
C ILE A 81 11.52 -27.48 -11.99
N TYR A 82 10.81 -28.44 -11.41
CA TYR A 82 10.33 -28.35 -10.04
C TYR A 82 11.48 -28.18 -9.04
N MET A 83 12.46 -29.08 -9.04
CA MET A 83 13.56 -29.07 -8.06
C MET A 83 14.45 -27.83 -8.15
N THR A 84 14.57 -27.21 -9.33
CA THR A 84 15.42 -26.01 -9.53
C THR A 84 14.65 -24.69 -9.36
N ASN A 85 13.33 -24.73 -9.19
CA ASN A 85 12.47 -23.54 -9.11
C ASN A 85 11.49 -23.57 -7.91
N ILE A 86 11.44 -24.65 -7.14
CA ILE A 86 10.70 -24.77 -5.88
C ILE A 86 11.12 -23.69 -4.89
N GLY A 87 10.15 -23.12 -4.18
CA GLY A 87 10.37 -22.24 -3.04
C GLY A 87 9.49 -21.01 -3.09
N THR A 88 9.19 -20.46 -1.92
CA THR A 88 8.26 -19.32 -1.75
C THR A 88 8.96 -17.97 -1.63
N ILE A 89 10.27 -17.98 -1.32
CA ILE A 89 11.06 -16.75 -1.17
C ILE A 89 11.34 -16.17 -2.56
N PRO A 90 10.93 -14.91 -2.83
CA PRO A 90 11.20 -14.26 -4.10
C PRO A 90 12.67 -13.86 -4.21
N ASP A 91 13.19 -13.85 -5.44
CA ASP A 91 14.51 -13.27 -5.72
C ASP A 91 14.38 -11.73 -5.70
N GLU A 92 14.74 -11.10 -4.58
CA GLU A 92 14.85 -9.64 -4.46
C GLU A 92 16.23 -9.15 -4.91
N THR A 93 16.25 -8.04 -5.65
CA THR A 93 17.49 -7.46 -6.18
C THR A 93 17.42 -5.94 -6.23
N ASN A 94 18.60 -5.30 -6.23
CA ASN A 94 18.69 -3.85 -6.38
C ASN A 94 18.25 -3.40 -7.78
N VAL A 95 17.54 -2.27 -7.83
CA VAL A 95 17.10 -1.61 -9.05
C VAL A 95 18.04 -0.47 -9.36
N LYS A 96 18.55 -0.40 -10.59
CA LYS A 96 19.37 0.72 -11.07
C LYS A 96 18.51 1.97 -11.18
N VAL A 97 18.99 3.11 -10.71
CA VAL A 97 18.35 4.40 -10.94
C VAL A 97 19.15 5.17 -11.98
N LYS A 98 18.49 5.63 -13.04
CA LYS A 98 19.12 6.36 -14.13
C LYS A 98 18.49 7.72 -14.38
N LEU A 99 19.35 8.71 -14.53
CA LEU A 99 19.02 10.01 -15.11
C LEU A 99 19.50 9.99 -16.58
N ASN A 100 18.55 9.98 -17.52
CA ASN A 100 18.84 9.75 -18.94
C ASN A 100 19.63 8.44 -19.15
N LYS A 101 20.90 8.52 -19.58
CA LYS A 101 21.79 7.36 -19.77
C LYS A 101 22.66 7.06 -18.56
N ASN A 102 22.81 8.02 -17.64
CA ASN A 102 23.76 7.98 -16.53
C ASN A 102 23.17 7.21 -15.35
N LEU A 103 23.96 6.29 -14.78
CA LEU A 103 23.63 5.60 -13.54
C LEU A 103 23.92 6.54 -12.38
N ILE A 104 22.92 6.79 -11.54
CA ILE A 104 23.05 7.68 -10.37
C ILE A 104 23.08 6.91 -9.05
N GLY A 105 22.59 5.66 -9.03
CA GLY A 105 22.61 4.83 -7.84
C GLY A 105 21.68 3.62 -7.94
N PHE A 106 21.33 3.08 -6.78
CA PHE A 106 20.49 1.90 -6.65
C PHE A 106 19.45 2.09 -5.56
N ILE A 107 18.28 1.49 -5.74
CA ILE A 107 17.21 1.41 -4.74
C ILE A 107 16.76 -0.04 -4.57
N ALA A 108 16.24 -0.37 -3.40
CA ALA A 108 15.65 -1.68 -3.15
C ALA A 108 14.38 -1.88 -4.01
N GLU A 109 14.11 -3.11 -4.42
CA GLU A 109 12.90 -3.43 -5.17
C GLU A 109 11.59 -3.13 -4.41
N PRO A 110 11.46 -3.44 -3.10
CA PRO A 110 10.29 -3.07 -2.31
C PRO A 110 10.01 -1.56 -2.27
N PHE A 111 11.07 -0.73 -2.30
CA PHE A 111 10.92 0.72 -2.39
C PHE A 111 10.29 1.12 -3.73
N LEU A 112 10.80 0.57 -4.83
CA LEU A 112 10.28 0.82 -6.17
C LEU A 112 8.85 0.31 -6.38
N GLU A 113 8.46 -0.78 -5.72
CA GLU A 113 7.07 -1.27 -5.76
C GLU A 113 6.08 -0.20 -5.31
N ARG A 114 6.46 0.62 -4.33
CA ARG A 114 5.57 1.65 -3.77
C ARG A 114 5.52 2.91 -4.62
N LEU A 115 6.53 3.18 -5.45
CA LEU A 115 6.62 4.36 -6.29
C LEU A 115 5.53 4.38 -7.37
N LYS A 116 4.89 5.54 -7.50
CA LYS A 116 4.01 5.93 -8.59
C LYS A 116 4.69 6.96 -9.47
N ARG A 117 4.27 7.02 -10.73
CA ARG A 117 4.73 8.06 -11.66
C ARG A 117 4.56 9.44 -11.02
N ASN A 118 5.60 10.26 -11.13
CA ASN A 118 5.76 11.59 -10.55
C ASN A 118 6.09 11.64 -9.06
N ASP A 119 6.20 10.50 -8.36
CA ASP A 119 6.70 10.48 -6.99
C ASP A 119 8.13 11.02 -6.93
N ILE A 120 8.44 11.67 -5.82
CA ILE A 120 9.75 12.28 -5.58
C ILE A 120 10.40 11.52 -4.42
N PHE A 121 11.66 11.17 -4.57
CA PHE A 121 12.42 10.50 -3.52
C PHE A 121 13.85 11.03 -3.48
N VAL A 122 14.51 10.84 -2.34
CA VAL A 122 15.90 11.24 -2.15
C VAL A 122 16.82 10.05 -2.42
N LEU A 123 17.89 10.28 -3.18
CA LEU A 123 18.96 9.32 -3.44
C LEU A 123 20.30 10.05 -3.42
N GLY A 124 21.22 9.64 -2.55
CA GLY A 124 22.52 10.30 -2.43
C GLY A 124 22.42 11.80 -2.13
N GLY A 125 21.48 12.19 -1.26
CA GLY A 125 21.23 13.59 -0.86
C GLY A 125 20.52 14.46 -1.89
N ASN A 126 20.22 13.94 -3.08
CA ASN A 126 19.54 14.67 -4.14
C ASN A 126 18.14 14.13 -4.39
N THR A 127 17.23 15.01 -4.84
CA THR A 127 15.84 14.67 -5.14
C THR A 127 15.61 14.32 -6.60
N TYR A 128 14.89 13.22 -6.80
CA TYR A 128 14.58 12.69 -8.11
C TYR A 128 13.10 12.38 -8.25
N GLN A 129 12.52 12.82 -9.38
CA GLN A 129 11.16 12.48 -9.75
C GLN A 129 11.16 11.18 -10.57
N PHE A 130 10.41 10.19 -10.09
CA PHE A 130 10.21 8.92 -10.77
C PHE A 130 9.32 9.07 -12.01
N LEU A 131 9.80 8.60 -13.15
CA LEU A 131 9.06 8.68 -14.42
C LEU A 131 8.41 7.34 -14.77
N TYR A 132 9.22 6.29 -14.89
CA TYR A 132 8.81 4.93 -15.26
C TYR A 132 9.95 3.95 -15.01
N THR A 133 9.65 2.65 -15.18
CA THR A 133 10.63 1.57 -15.10
C THR A 133 10.72 0.79 -16.40
N GLN A 134 11.93 0.36 -16.74
CA GLN A 134 12.18 -0.62 -17.78
C GLN A 134 13.03 -1.76 -17.20
N GLY A 135 12.40 -2.91 -16.97
CA GLY A 135 13.04 -4.04 -16.30
C GLY A 135 13.49 -3.68 -14.88
N MET A 136 14.80 -3.79 -14.63
CA MET A 136 15.43 -3.46 -13.33
C MET A 136 16.12 -2.09 -13.36
N THR A 137 15.59 -1.15 -14.15
CA THR A 137 16.04 0.23 -14.20
C THR A 137 14.86 1.17 -13.99
N ALA A 138 14.94 2.04 -12.98
CA ALA A 138 14.05 3.17 -12.76
C ALA A 138 14.63 4.40 -13.47
N PHE A 139 13.82 5.04 -14.31
CA PHE A 139 14.18 6.28 -14.97
C PHE A 139 13.61 7.45 -14.20
N VAL A 140 14.47 8.43 -13.95
CA VAL A 140 14.13 9.60 -13.14
C VAL A 140 14.50 10.90 -13.84
N ARG A 141 13.96 12.01 -13.33
CA ARG A 141 14.36 13.37 -13.65
C ARG A 141 14.87 14.06 -12.39
N ALA A 142 15.96 14.82 -12.49
CA ALA A 142 16.39 15.69 -11.41
C ALA A 142 15.29 16.72 -11.12
N THR A 143 14.95 16.90 -9.85
CA THR A 143 13.94 17.88 -9.44
C THR A 143 14.50 18.72 -8.32
N ALA A 144 14.92 19.95 -8.63
CA ALA A 144 15.36 20.88 -7.59
C ALA A 144 14.15 21.33 -6.74
N ASN A 145 14.34 21.37 -5.42
CA ASN A 145 13.45 22.06 -4.48
C ASN A 145 12.00 21.59 -4.40
N ARG A 146 11.72 20.31 -4.70
CA ARG A 146 10.44 19.71 -4.32
C ARG A 146 10.62 18.67 -3.21
N PRO A 147 9.74 18.68 -2.19
CA PRO A 147 9.76 17.66 -1.14
C PRO A 147 9.60 16.25 -1.74
N PRO A 148 10.33 15.20 -1.29
CA PRO A 148 9.94 13.82 -1.55
C PRO A 148 8.47 13.56 -1.21
N THR A 149 7.86 12.67 -1.95
CA THR A 149 6.51 12.16 -1.65
C THR A 149 6.58 10.79 -0.97
N VAL A 150 7.74 10.10 -1.12
CA VAL A 150 7.99 8.79 -0.54
C VAL A 150 9.31 8.84 0.24
N PRO A 151 9.29 8.57 1.56
CA PRO A 151 10.48 8.73 2.38
C PRO A 151 11.51 7.61 2.21
N SER A 152 12.79 7.91 2.36
CA SER A 152 13.92 7.00 2.10
C SER A 152 13.93 5.75 3.01
N TRP A 153 13.48 5.88 4.26
CA TRP A 153 13.44 4.83 5.30
C TRP A 153 12.14 4.00 5.32
N TYR A 154 11.25 4.23 4.36
CA TYR A 154 9.88 3.71 4.38
C TYR A 154 9.77 2.18 4.26
N SER A 155 10.85 1.51 3.87
CA SER A 155 10.91 0.05 3.70
C SER A 155 11.30 -0.70 4.98
N GLU A 156 11.82 -0.02 6.00
CA GLU A 156 12.35 -0.66 7.22
C GLU A 156 11.40 -0.57 8.41
N MET A 157 10.54 0.47 8.47
CA MET A 157 9.61 0.66 9.58
C MET A 157 8.35 -0.21 9.42
N LEU A 158 8.07 -1.05 10.42
CA LEU A 158 6.81 -1.79 10.51
C LEU A 158 5.62 -0.82 10.55
N PRO A 159 4.58 -1.02 9.72
CA PRO A 159 3.41 -0.17 9.74
C PRO A 159 2.63 -0.33 11.04
N LEU A 160 2.02 0.75 11.51
CA LEU A 160 1.07 0.72 12.62
C LEU A 160 -0.07 -0.25 12.29
N SER A 161 -0.36 -1.20 13.19
CA SER A 161 -1.46 -2.15 13.00
C SER A 161 -2.81 -1.47 13.18
N TYR A 162 -3.85 -2.03 12.54
CA TYR A 162 -5.21 -1.52 12.66
C TYR A 162 -5.70 -1.52 14.11
N ASP A 163 -5.49 -2.61 14.86
CA ASP A 163 -5.94 -2.72 16.25
C ASP A 163 -5.29 -1.70 17.18
N LEU A 164 -3.96 -1.50 17.04
CA LEU A 164 -3.25 -0.48 17.81
C LEU A 164 -3.71 0.93 17.42
N SER A 165 -4.00 1.14 16.14
CA SER A 165 -4.54 2.41 15.65
C SER A 165 -5.92 2.73 16.26
N LEU A 166 -6.80 1.72 16.44
CA LEU A 166 -8.08 1.89 17.11
C LEU A 166 -7.90 2.24 18.60
N ALA A 167 -6.94 1.62 19.30
CA ALA A 167 -6.62 1.96 20.67
C ALA A 167 -6.13 3.41 20.81
N LEU A 168 -5.27 3.87 19.91
CA LEU A 168 -4.83 5.27 19.85
C LEU A 168 -5.98 6.23 19.55
N GLN A 169 -6.88 5.86 18.63
CA GLN A 169 -8.05 6.67 18.32
C GLN A 169 -9.03 6.77 19.51
N LYS A 170 -9.22 5.69 20.27
CA LYS A 170 -9.99 5.72 21.52
C LYS A 170 -9.37 6.69 22.52
N PHE A 171 -8.05 6.66 22.69
CA PHE A 171 -7.34 7.63 23.53
C PHE A 171 -7.55 9.06 23.04
N ARG A 172 -7.48 9.30 21.73
CA ARG A 172 -7.79 10.64 21.14
C ARG A 172 -9.20 11.12 21.49
N ARG A 173 -10.18 10.22 21.47
CA ARG A 173 -11.56 10.56 21.86
C ARG A 173 -11.67 10.88 23.34
N LEU A 174 -11.06 10.11 24.23
CA LEU A 174 -11.04 10.39 25.67
C LEU A 174 -10.41 11.75 25.97
N MET A 175 -9.30 12.07 25.31
CA MET A 175 -8.66 13.39 25.41
C MET A 175 -9.62 14.51 24.97
N GLU A 176 -10.30 14.36 23.83
CA GLU A 176 -11.29 15.34 23.37
C GLU A 176 -12.46 15.51 24.36
N GLU A 177 -12.98 14.41 24.92
CA GLU A 177 -14.04 14.43 25.93
C GLU A 177 -13.60 15.22 27.17
N HIS A 178 -12.39 14.99 27.68
CA HIS A 178 -11.85 15.74 28.83
C HIS A 178 -11.74 17.26 28.58
N PHE A 179 -11.30 17.68 27.39
CA PHE A 179 -11.27 19.10 27.05
C PHE A 179 -12.67 19.71 26.89
N LYS A 180 -13.64 18.95 26.36
CA LYS A 180 -15.03 19.39 26.24
C LYS A 180 -15.71 19.59 27.60
N TYR A 181 -15.37 18.76 28.59
CA TYR A 181 -15.86 18.88 29.96
C TYR A 181 -15.05 19.88 30.81
N ASP A 182 -14.10 20.61 30.22
CA ASP A 182 -13.22 21.55 30.91
C ASP A 182 -12.53 20.92 32.15
N THR A 183 -12.08 19.67 32.00
CA THR A 183 -11.38 18.95 33.07
C THR A 183 -10.13 19.73 33.47
N LYS A 184 -9.92 19.92 34.77
CA LYS A 184 -8.73 20.63 35.27
C LYS A 184 -7.45 19.96 34.77
N LYS A 185 -6.46 20.76 34.39
CA LYS A 185 -5.17 20.27 33.87
C LYS A 185 -4.55 19.19 34.77
N LYS A 186 -4.60 19.36 36.09
CA LYS A 186 -4.05 18.39 37.06
C LYS A 186 -4.70 17.01 36.90
N ASP A 187 -6.02 16.95 36.87
CA ASP A 187 -6.77 15.70 36.78
C ASP A 187 -6.55 15.02 35.40
N LEU A 188 -6.44 15.82 34.33
CA LEU A 188 -6.14 15.29 33.00
C LEU A 188 -4.70 14.74 32.90
N LEU A 189 -3.73 15.37 33.56
CA LEU A 189 -2.36 14.84 33.63
C LEU A 189 -2.31 13.52 34.39
N GLU A 190 -3.04 13.40 35.50
CA GLU A 190 -3.14 12.15 36.27
C GLU A 190 -3.82 11.04 35.45
N PHE A 191 -4.84 11.38 34.67
CA PHE A 191 -5.44 10.45 33.70
C PHE A 191 -4.40 9.98 32.66
N ILE A 192 -3.64 10.88 32.04
CA ILE A 192 -2.63 10.51 31.04
C ILE A 192 -1.56 9.62 31.66
N HIS A 193 -1.06 9.98 32.85
CA HIS A 193 -0.06 9.21 33.59
C HIS A 193 -0.55 7.79 33.89
N SER A 194 -1.77 7.65 34.41
CA SER A 194 -2.36 6.34 34.74
C SER A 194 -2.73 5.51 33.50
N TYR A 195 -3.21 6.14 32.43
CA TYR A 195 -3.62 5.44 31.22
C TYR A 195 -2.43 4.95 30.37
N LEU A 196 -1.36 5.74 30.28
CA LEU A 196 -0.21 5.45 29.41
C LEU A 196 1.05 4.97 30.15
N TYR A 197 1.09 5.05 31.49
CA TYR A 197 2.26 4.69 32.31
C TYR A 197 3.52 5.49 31.91
N VAL A 198 3.38 6.81 31.80
CA VAL A 198 4.45 7.74 31.39
C VAL A 198 4.78 8.72 32.49
N ASP A 199 6.00 9.26 32.49
CA ASP A 199 6.44 10.28 33.45
C ASP A 199 5.70 11.63 33.27
N GLU A 200 5.85 12.53 34.24
CA GLU A 200 5.17 13.83 34.25
C GLU A 200 5.52 14.72 33.06
N TYR A 201 6.77 14.71 32.58
CA TYR A 201 7.18 15.52 31.43
C TYR A 201 6.52 15.00 30.17
N SER A 202 6.54 13.69 29.96
CA SER A 202 5.85 13.03 28.85
C SER A 202 4.34 13.27 28.88
N ALA A 203 3.71 13.14 30.05
CA ALA A 203 2.29 13.43 30.24
C ALA A 203 1.96 14.89 29.89
N ASN A 204 2.78 15.84 30.33
CA ASN A 204 2.60 17.25 30.01
C ASN A 204 2.80 17.54 28.50
N SER A 205 3.80 16.93 27.86
CA SER A 205 3.99 17.05 26.40
C SER A 205 2.79 16.52 25.61
N ILE A 206 2.23 15.37 26.01
CA ILE A 206 1.02 14.82 25.40
C ILE A 206 -0.15 15.77 25.62
N TYR A 207 -0.36 16.24 26.86
CA TYR A 207 -1.42 17.19 27.18
C TYR A 207 -1.36 18.44 26.31
N GLU A 208 -0.20 19.11 26.24
CA GLU A 208 -0.06 20.35 25.47
C GLU A 208 -0.25 20.09 23.96
N TYR A 209 0.29 19.01 23.42
CA TYR A 209 0.10 18.64 22.01
C TYR A 209 -1.37 18.46 21.64
N PHE A 210 -2.14 17.79 22.50
CA PHE A 210 -3.57 17.59 22.31
C PHE A 210 -4.38 18.86 22.54
N LYS A 211 -4.00 19.68 23.53
CA LYS A 211 -4.64 20.97 23.82
C LYS A 211 -4.47 21.93 22.65
N GLU A 212 -3.26 22.03 22.09
CA GLU A 212 -3.00 22.84 20.90
C GLU A 212 -3.85 22.39 19.72
N GLN A 213 -3.93 21.09 19.46
CA GLN A 213 -4.81 20.56 18.42
C GLN A 213 -6.25 20.99 18.71
N TYR A 214 -6.79 20.73 19.90
CA TYR A 214 -8.17 21.04 20.30
C TYR A 214 -8.52 22.52 20.12
N LEU A 215 -7.63 23.42 20.54
CA LEU A 215 -7.82 24.87 20.44
C LEU A 215 -7.71 25.35 18.99
N PHE A 216 -6.89 24.70 18.16
CA PHE A 216 -6.68 25.07 16.77
C PHE A 216 -7.78 24.51 15.84
N ALA A 217 -8.06 23.21 15.93
CA ALA A 217 -8.92 22.41 15.06
C ALA A 217 -9.57 21.21 15.80
N GLU A 218 -10.50 20.52 15.15
CA GLU A 218 -11.08 19.31 15.76
C GLU A 218 -10.03 18.17 15.90
N ILE A 219 -10.14 17.36 16.96
CA ILE A 219 -9.30 16.17 17.18
C ILE A 219 -9.90 14.96 16.42
N PRO A 220 -9.29 14.46 15.32
CA PRO A 220 -9.75 13.25 14.64
C PRO A 220 -9.64 12.01 15.55
N ASN A 221 -10.64 11.13 15.56
CA ASN A 221 -10.74 9.96 16.45
C ASN A 221 -11.59 8.82 15.85
N ASP A 222 -11.89 7.78 16.63
CA ASP A 222 -12.59 6.56 16.20
C ASP A 222 -14.03 6.79 15.72
N LYS A 223 -14.59 7.99 15.93
CA LYS A 223 -15.93 8.40 15.51
C LYS A 223 -15.93 9.52 14.48
N LYS A 224 -14.77 10.10 14.14
CA LYS A 224 -14.71 11.16 13.14
C LYS A 224 -13.39 11.23 12.37
N ILE A 225 -13.51 11.25 11.05
CA ILE A 225 -12.44 11.56 10.11
C ILE A 225 -12.51 13.05 9.78
N ILE A 226 -11.36 13.71 9.85
CA ILE A 226 -11.21 15.11 9.47
C ILE A 226 -10.47 15.18 8.14
N ILE A 227 -11.05 15.87 7.16
CA ILE A 227 -10.42 16.26 5.91
C ILE A 227 -10.01 17.73 6.04
N GLU A 228 -8.72 17.95 6.23
CA GLU A 228 -8.15 19.29 6.41
C GLU A 228 -7.62 19.83 5.08
N HIS A 229 -8.12 21.00 4.70
CA HIS A 229 -7.72 21.71 3.50
C HIS A 229 -6.86 22.91 3.85
N TYR A 230 -5.67 22.99 3.25
CA TYR A 230 -4.83 24.18 3.32
C TYR A 230 -4.10 24.40 1.99
N SER A 231 -3.61 25.62 1.79
CA SER A 231 -2.85 25.99 0.59
C SER A 231 -1.43 26.41 0.96
N GLU A 232 -0.45 25.91 0.20
CA GLU A 232 0.96 26.24 0.34
C GLU A 232 1.47 26.76 -1.01
N GLY A 233 1.59 28.09 -1.12
CA GLY A 233 1.84 28.76 -2.40
C GLY A 233 0.77 28.40 -3.43
N ASN A 234 1.19 27.82 -4.57
CA ASN A 234 0.28 27.39 -5.64
C ASN A 234 -0.23 25.94 -5.49
N GLN A 235 0.17 25.23 -4.43
CA GLN A 235 -0.30 23.87 -4.16
C GLN A 235 -1.45 23.88 -3.15
N LYS A 236 -2.54 23.21 -3.52
CA LYS A 236 -3.68 22.93 -2.65
C LYS A 236 -3.55 21.52 -2.13
N ARG A 237 -3.67 21.35 -0.82
CA ARG A 237 -3.53 20.06 -0.14
C ARG A 237 -4.84 19.72 0.58
N ALA A 238 -5.18 18.44 0.54
CA ALA A 238 -6.25 17.85 1.33
C ALA A 238 -5.65 16.73 2.16
N ILE A 239 -5.59 16.90 3.48
CA ILE A 239 -5.05 15.95 4.45
C ILE A 239 -6.21 15.16 5.05
N PHE A 240 -6.14 13.85 4.93
CA PHE A 240 -7.10 12.92 5.51
C PHE A 240 -6.52 12.39 6.82
N HIS A 241 -7.02 12.90 7.94
CA HIS A 241 -6.65 12.42 9.27
C HIS A 241 -7.33 11.08 9.54
N THR A 242 -6.63 10.01 9.15
CA THR A 242 -7.12 8.63 9.13
C THR A 242 -6.10 7.76 9.87
N LEU A 243 -6.19 7.72 11.20
CA LEU A 243 -5.31 6.93 12.05
C LEU A 243 -5.75 5.45 12.06
N PHE A 244 -5.75 4.81 10.89
CA PHE A 244 -6.09 3.40 10.71
C PHE A 244 -4.86 2.52 10.40
N GLY A 245 -3.66 3.11 10.48
CA GLY A 245 -2.42 2.47 10.10
C GLY A 245 -2.13 2.55 8.60
N ARG A 246 -0.84 2.49 8.27
CA ARG A 246 -0.35 2.78 6.91
C ARG A 246 -0.91 1.84 5.84
N ARG A 247 -1.13 0.56 6.16
CA ARG A 247 -1.65 -0.43 5.20
C ARG A 247 -3.10 -0.14 4.79
N VAL A 248 -3.94 0.30 5.74
CA VAL A 248 -5.31 0.73 5.48
C VAL A 248 -5.31 2.07 4.72
N ASN A 249 -4.45 3.00 5.14
CA ASN A 249 -4.32 4.29 4.47
C ASN A 249 -3.80 4.16 3.03
N ASP A 250 -2.99 3.14 2.71
CA ASP A 250 -2.54 2.90 1.33
C ASP A 250 -3.71 2.54 0.40
N VAL A 251 -4.70 1.78 0.91
CA VAL A 251 -5.93 1.46 0.17
C VAL A 251 -6.80 2.70 0.01
N LEU A 252 -7.15 3.35 1.12
CA LEU A 252 -8.04 4.51 1.11
C LEU A 252 -7.47 5.62 0.23
N SER A 253 -6.18 5.90 0.37
CA SER A 253 -5.53 6.97 -0.38
C SER A 253 -5.47 6.70 -1.88
N ARG A 254 -5.22 5.45 -2.31
CA ARG A 254 -5.28 5.05 -3.72
C ARG A 254 -6.68 5.13 -4.28
N ALA A 255 -7.68 4.68 -3.52
CA ALA A 255 -9.07 4.72 -3.94
C ALA A 255 -9.55 6.17 -4.13
N VAL A 256 -9.26 7.03 -3.15
CA VAL A 256 -9.62 8.45 -3.20
C VAL A 256 -8.83 9.18 -4.29
N ALA A 257 -7.52 8.94 -4.43
CA ALA A 257 -6.73 9.54 -5.52
C ALA A 257 -7.26 9.13 -6.90
N PHE A 258 -7.71 7.89 -7.06
CA PHE A 258 -8.35 7.41 -8.29
C PHE A 258 -9.70 8.12 -8.52
N ALA A 259 -10.53 8.29 -7.49
CA ALA A 259 -11.78 9.04 -7.60
C ALA A 259 -11.53 10.52 -7.95
N VAL A 260 -10.56 11.17 -7.31
CA VAL A 260 -10.17 12.55 -7.60
C VAL A 260 -9.67 12.68 -9.04
N SER A 261 -8.83 11.77 -9.53
CA SER A 261 -8.31 11.85 -10.89
C SER A 261 -9.40 11.71 -11.95
N LYS A 262 -10.47 10.95 -11.66
CA LYS A 262 -11.67 10.87 -12.51
C LYS A 262 -12.47 12.17 -12.52
N ILE A 263 -12.65 12.82 -11.37
CA ILE A 263 -13.37 14.10 -11.26
C ILE A 263 -12.59 15.23 -11.94
N ASN A 264 -11.29 15.34 -11.63
CA ASN A 264 -10.46 16.49 -12.03
C ASN A 264 -9.73 16.29 -13.38
N LYS A 265 -9.79 15.09 -13.97
CA LYS A 265 -9.07 14.68 -15.19
C LYS A 265 -7.56 14.91 -15.12
N LYS A 266 -6.97 14.89 -13.91
CA LYS A 266 -5.53 15.07 -13.66
C LYS A 266 -5.10 14.20 -12.49
N ASP A 267 -3.87 13.70 -12.57
CA ASP A 267 -3.23 13.01 -11.46
C ASP A 267 -3.00 13.98 -10.29
N VAL A 268 -3.07 13.44 -9.08
CA VAL A 268 -2.76 14.13 -7.83
C VAL A 268 -1.50 13.55 -7.23
N GLU A 269 -0.73 14.41 -6.57
CA GLU A 269 0.34 13.96 -5.70
C GLU A 269 -0.28 13.29 -4.48
N LEU A 270 0.38 12.24 -3.98
CA LEU A 270 -0.08 11.46 -2.84
C LEU A 270 1.09 11.19 -1.89
N GLY A 271 0.90 11.48 -0.60
CA GLY A 271 1.76 11.00 0.48
C GLY A 271 0.95 10.22 1.51
N ILE A 272 1.55 9.18 2.11
CA ILE A 272 0.87 8.23 3.00
C ILE A 272 1.71 8.03 4.26
N SER A 273 1.04 7.95 5.41
CA SER A 273 1.62 7.66 6.71
C SER A 273 0.71 6.74 7.54
N ASP A 274 1.15 6.38 8.74
CA ASP A 274 0.32 5.68 9.73
C ASP A 274 -0.84 6.55 10.25
N ASN A 275 -0.68 7.88 10.27
CA ASN A 275 -1.65 8.83 10.81
C ASN A 275 -2.66 9.35 9.77
N GLY A 276 -2.46 8.99 8.50
CA GLY A 276 -3.32 9.39 7.40
C GLY A 276 -2.60 9.52 6.08
N PHE A 277 -3.18 10.27 5.16
CA PHE A 277 -2.59 10.54 3.85
C PHE A 277 -2.96 11.96 3.38
N TYR A 278 -2.22 12.50 2.42
CA TYR A 278 -2.55 13.78 1.80
C TYR A 278 -2.62 13.67 0.29
N LEU A 279 -3.51 14.44 -0.32
CA LEU A 279 -3.53 14.67 -1.76
C LEU A 279 -3.09 16.10 -2.04
N ALA A 280 -2.22 16.31 -3.03
CA ALA A 280 -1.82 17.66 -3.46
C ALA A 280 -2.05 17.88 -4.96
N SER A 281 -2.48 19.09 -5.31
CA SER A 281 -2.72 19.50 -6.69
C SER A 281 -2.59 21.02 -6.84
N SER A 282 -2.32 21.51 -8.04
CA SER A 282 -2.39 22.94 -8.34
C SER A 282 -3.82 23.47 -8.46
N LYS A 283 -4.82 22.57 -8.49
CA LYS A 283 -6.25 22.90 -8.54
C LYS A 283 -6.95 22.51 -7.25
N ASN A 284 -8.16 23.04 -7.05
CA ASN A 284 -9.03 22.61 -5.95
C ASN A 284 -9.26 21.09 -6.00
N ILE A 285 -9.13 20.45 -4.83
CA ILE A 285 -9.35 19.02 -4.64
C ILE A 285 -10.74 18.86 -4.01
N GLN A 286 -11.68 18.25 -4.73
CA GLN A 286 -13.00 17.89 -4.19
C GLN A 286 -12.88 16.63 -3.31
N ALA A 287 -12.18 16.76 -2.18
CA ALA A 287 -11.71 15.66 -1.35
C ALA A 287 -12.85 14.89 -0.69
N ALA A 288 -13.78 15.55 0.01
CA ALA A 288 -14.92 14.87 0.61
C ALA A 288 -15.83 14.22 -0.42
N ARG A 289 -16.09 14.90 -1.56
CA ARG A 289 -16.86 14.31 -2.66
C ARG A 289 -16.19 13.04 -3.18
N ALA A 290 -14.89 13.08 -3.44
CA ALA A 290 -14.15 11.91 -3.91
C ALA A 290 -14.16 10.77 -2.87
N PHE A 291 -14.00 11.09 -1.59
CA PHE A 291 -14.09 10.11 -0.50
C PHE A 291 -15.48 9.45 -0.45
N SER A 292 -16.55 10.25 -0.55
CA SER A 292 -17.93 9.75 -0.54
C SER A 292 -18.29 8.86 -1.74
N MET A 293 -17.57 8.99 -2.86
CA MET A 293 -17.74 8.16 -4.06
C MET A 293 -17.08 6.78 -3.92
N VAL A 294 -16.13 6.62 -3.00
CA VAL A 294 -15.51 5.32 -2.72
C VAL A 294 -16.47 4.54 -1.82
N LYS A 295 -17.09 3.50 -2.38
CA LYS A 295 -18.05 2.66 -1.65
C LYS A 295 -17.42 1.35 -1.18
N SER A 296 -17.81 0.92 0.01
CA SER A 296 -17.33 -0.33 0.63
C SER A 296 -17.46 -1.54 -0.31
N LYS A 297 -18.67 -1.75 -0.84
CA LYS A 297 -19.02 -2.88 -1.72
C LYS A 297 -18.23 -2.94 -3.03
N GLU A 298 -17.85 -1.77 -3.55
CA GLU A 298 -17.12 -1.66 -4.83
C GLU A 298 -15.61 -1.47 -4.65
N LEU A 299 -15.11 -1.39 -3.41
CA LEU A 299 -13.72 -1.04 -3.11
C LEU A 299 -12.74 -1.98 -3.80
N ARG A 300 -12.97 -3.30 -3.73
CA ARG A 300 -12.08 -4.29 -4.36
C ARG A 300 -12.03 -4.14 -5.88
N LYS A 301 -13.17 -3.93 -6.51
CA LYS A 301 -13.25 -3.73 -7.97
C LYS A 301 -12.54 -2.44 -8.39
N LEU A 302 -12.78 -1.35 -7.65
CA LEU A 302 -12.11 -0.07 -7.87
C LEU A 302 -10.58 -0.22 -7.72
N MET A 303 -10.14 -0.91 -6.68
CA MET A 303 -8.72 -1.14 -6.42
C MET A 303 -8.07 -2.04 -7.47
N ASN A 304 -8.74 -3.07 -7.97
CA ASN A 304 -8.25 -3.88 -9.08
C ASN A 304 -7.96 -3.02 -10.33
N ILE A 305 -8.85 -2.07 -10.64
CA ILE A 305 -8.66 -1.11 -11.74
C ILE A 305 -7.53 -0.12 -11.42
N ALA A 306 -7.46 0.39 -10.19
CA ALA A 306 -6.43 1.34 -9.77
C ALA A 306 -5.01 0.73 -9.81
N LEU A 307 -4.89 -0.57 -9.49
CA LEU A 307 -3.63 -1.30 -9.50
C LEU A 307 -3.18 -1.77 -10.88
N ASP A 308 -4.09 -1.86 -11.85
CA ASP A 308 -3.84 -2.55 -13.13
C ASP A 308 -2.67 -2.00 -13.95
N LYS A 309 -2.30 -0.73 -13.74
CA LYS A 309 -1.21 -0.02 -14.43
C LYS A 309 -0.04 0.34 -13.49
N THR A 310 0.01 -0.25 -12.31
CA THR A 310 1.02 0.08 -11.29
C THR A 310 2.20 -0.87 -11.31
N GLU A 311 3.37 -0.40 -10.86
CA GLU A 311 4.55 -1.25 -10.76
C GLU A 311 4.44 -2.27 -9.63
N VAL A 312 3.69 -1.98 -8.56
CA VAL A 312 3.42 -2.94 -7.48
C VAL A 312 2.79 -4.23 -8.02
N LEU A 313 1.76 -4.12 -8.87
CA LEU A 313 1.12 -5.30 -9.45
C LEU A 313 2.05 -6.05 -10.41
N ASN A 314 2.80 -5.33 -11.25
CA ASN A 314 3.75 -5.93 -12.20
C ASN A 314 4.82 -6.78 -11.49
N ARG A 315 5.31 -6.29 -10.34
CA ARG A 315 6.36 -6.97 -9.57
C ARG A 315 5.80 -8.12 -8.74
N ARG A 316 4.67 -7.93 -8.06
CA ARG A 316 3.99 -9.03 -7.34
C ARG A 316 3.55 -10.15 -8.29
N PHE A 317 3.08 -9.81 -9.49
CA PHE A 317 2.81 -10.81 -10.52
C PHE A 317 4.08 -11.56 -10.95
N ARG A 318 5.26 -10.91 -11.02
CA ARG A 318 6.53 -11.62 -11.29
C ARG A 318 6.81 -12.68 -10.23
N HIS A 319 6.65 -12.33 -8.94
CA HIS A 319 6.86 -13.26 -7.83
C HIS A 319 5.87 -14.42 -7.90
N CYS A 320 4.59 -14.11 -8.07
CA CYS A 320 3.53 -15.12 -8.22
C CYS A 320 3.77 -16.04 -9.42
N ALA A 321 4.12 -15.48 -10.57
CA ALA A 321 4.40 -16.23 -11.79
C ALA A 321 5.66 -17.11 -11.65
N ALA A 322 6.67 -16.68 -10.88
CA ALA A 322 7.83 -17.51 -10.57
C ALA A 322 7.47 -18.69 -9.66
N ARG A 323 6.74 -18.44 -8.55
CA ARG A 323 6.27 -19.50 -7.63
C ARG A 323 5.31 -20.48 -8.29
N ALA A 324 4.45 -19.99 -9.18
CA ALA A 324 3.54 -20.81 -9.98
C ALA A 324 4.24 -21.55 -11.14
N LEU A 325 5.57 -21.41 -11.29
CA LEU A 325 6.36 -22.03 -12.36
C LEU A 325 5.98 -21.57 -13.78
N MET A 326 5.31 -20.42 -13.91
CA MET A 326 5.13 -19.76 -15.22
C MET A 326 6.47 -19.17 -15.70
N ILE A 327 7.22 -18.55 -14.78
CA ILE A 327 8.55 -18.03 -15.05
C ILE A 327 9.58 -18.95 -14.40
N LEU A 328 10.29 -19.70 -15.23
CA LEU A 328 11.41 -20.53 -14.77
C LEU A 328 12.63 -19.65 -14.50
N ARG A 329 13.07 -19.60 -13.23
CA ARG A 329 14.33 -18.97 -12.76
C ARG A 329 15.53 -19.72 -13.30
N SER A 330 15.48 -21.04 -13.31
CA SER A 330 16.52 -21.93 -13.81
C SER A 330 15.93 -22.89 -14.83
N TYR A 331 16.54 -22.99 -16.01
CA TYR A 331 16.11 -23.92 -17.05
C TYR A 331 17.28 -24.38 -17.92
N LYS A 332 17.44 -25.70 -18.10
CA LYS A 332 18.51 -26.31 -18.90
C LYS A 332 19.91 -25.76 -18.56
N GLY A 333 20.25 -25.72 -17.28
CA GLY A 333 21.54 -25.23 -16.78
C GLY A 333 21.75 -23.71 -16.85
N ARG A 334 20.76 -22.93 -17.31
CA ARG A 334 20.85 -21.47 -17.40
C ARG A 334 19.95 -20.80 -16.35
N LYS A 335 20.51 -19.86 -15.59
CA LYS A 335 19.76 -19.01 -14.66
C LYS A 335 19.31 -17.71 -15.36
N LYS A 336 18.03 -17.36 -15.25
CA LYS A 336 17.47 -16.09 -15.72
C LYS A 336 17.75 -15.00 -14.69
N SER A 337 18.38 -13.92 -15.10
CA SER A 337 18.54 -12.72 -14.26
C SER A 337 17.19 -12.09 -13.93
N ALA A 338 17.10 -11.37 -12.80
CA ALA A 338 15.89 -10.66 -12.35
C ALA A 338 15.32 -9.73 -13.45
N GLY A 339 16.19 -9.04 -14.22
CA GLY A 339 15.75 -8.22 -15.34
C GLY A 339 15.11 -8.99 -16.50
N ARG A 340 15.59 -10.19 -16.81
CA ARG A 340 14.94 -11.07 -17.81
C ARG A 340 13.61 -11.60 -17.27
N GLN A 341 13.56 -11.98 -15.99
CA GLN A 341 12.32 -12.39 -15.34
C GLN A 341 11.26 -11.25 -15.38
N GLN A 342 11.65 -10.01 -15.07
CA GLN A 342 10.74 -8.85 -15.10
C GLN A 342 10.21 -8.54 -16.50
N ARG A 343 11.06 -8.64 -17.54
CA ARG A 343 10.61 -8.49 -18.94
C ARG A 343 9.60 -9.58 -19.30
N SER A 344 9.89 -10.83 -18.95
CA SER A 344 9.00 -11.97 -19.18
C SER A 344 7.65 -11.78 -18.46
N SER A 345 7.70 -11.31 -17.20
CA SER A 345 6.52 -11.04 -16.37
C SER A 345 5.55 -10.08 -17.03
N ARG A 346 6.01 -8.93 -17.56
CA ARG A 346 5.12 -7.96 -18.23
C ARG A 346 4.40 -8.53 -19.45
N LEU A 347 5.12 -9.31 -20.26
CA LEU A 347 4.54 -9.99 -21.42
C LEU A 347 3.50 -11.03 -21.00
N LEU A 348 3.82 -11.82 -19.97
CA LEU A 348 2.91 -12.81 -19.40
C LEU A 348 1.67 -12.17 -18.77
N LEU A 349 1.83 -11.10 -18.00
CA LEU A 349 0.72 -10.36 -17.42
C LEU A 349 -0.25 -9.88 -18.50
N SER A 350 0.29 -9.34 -19.60
CA SER A 350 -0.51 -8.88 -20.74
C SER A 350 -1.24 -10.04 -21.43
N ALA A 351 -0.61 -11.23 -21.53
CA ALA A 351 -1.22 -12.41 -22.11
C ALA A 351 -2.32 -13.00 -21.21
N VAL A 352 -2.04 -13.11 -19.90
CA VAL A 352 -2.97 -13.59 -18.88
C VAL A 352 -4.22 -12.73 -18.82
N LYS A 353 -4.09 -11.40 -18.83
CA LYS A 353 -5.22 -10.46 -18.88
C LYS A 353 -6.12 -10.67 -20.13
N LYS A 354 -5.56 -11.14 -21.25
CA LYS A 354 -6.33 -11.47 -22.47
C LYS A 354 -6.98 -12.85 -22.44
N ILE A 355 -6.57 -13.71 -21.52
CA ILE A 355 -7.17 -15.04 -21.30
C ILE A 355 -8.35 -14.88 -20.37
N SER A 356 -8.09 -14.36 -19.16
CA SER A 356 -9.12 -14.06 -18.18
C SER A 356 -8.62 -12.97 -17.25
N TYR A 357 -9.49 -12.00 -16.95
CA TYR A 357 -9.17 -10.99 -15.95
C TYR A 357 -9.03 -11.62 -14.56
N GLU A 358 -9.66 -12.76 -14.32
CA GLU A 358 -9.69 -13.50 -13.04
C GLU A 358 -8.74 -14.72 -13.04
N PHE A 359 -7.78 -14.74 -13.97
CA PHE A 359 -6.84 -15.84 -14.09
C PHE A 359 -6.13 -16.12 -12.75
N PRO A 360 -5.98 -17.40 -12.33
CA PRO A 360 -5.60 -17.71 -10.96
C PRO A 360 -4.35 -17.02 -10.42
N ILE A 361 -3.31 -16.93 -11.24
CA ILE A 361 -2.03 -16.32 -10.82
C ILE A 361 -2.10 -14.79 -10.80
N LEU A 362 -2.96 -14.19 -11.62
CA LEU A 362 -3.19 -12.74 -11.60
C LEU A 362 -4.01 -12.33 -10.37
N GLU A 363 -5.07 -13.07 -10.08
CA GLU A 363 -5.87 -12.84 -8.88
C GLU A 363 -5.05 -13.04 -7.61
N GLU A 364 -4.18 -14.04 -7.57
CA GLU A 364 -3.23 -14.20 -6.46
C GLU A 364 -2.32 -12.98 -6.30
N ALA A 365 -1.78 -12.45 -7.40
CA ALA A 365 -0.96 -11.25 -7.35
C ALA A 365 -1.75 -10.03 -6.86
N ARG A 366 -3.02 -9.89 -7.23
CA ARG A 366 -3.90 -8.84 -6.71
C ARG A 366 -4.20 -9.02 -5.24
N ARG A 367 -4.50 -10.24 -4.81
CA ARG A 367 -4.69 -10.60 -3.40
C ARG A 367 -3.45 -10.23 -2.59
N GLU A 368 -2.24 -10.65 -2.98
CA GLU A 368 -1.01 -10.29 -2.26
C GLU A 368 -0.83 -8.78 -2.13
N VAL A 369 -1.13 -8.01 -3.18
CA VAL A 369 -1.05 -6.54 -3.11
C VAL A 369 -2.10 -5.99 -2.13
N LEU A 370 -3.35 -6.43 -2.22
CA LEU A 370 -4.47 -5.83 -1.49
C LEU A 370 -4.56 -6.29 -0.02
N GLU A 371 -4.09 -7.49 0.28
CA GLU A 371 -4.28 -8.15 1.58
C GLU A 371 -2.98 -8.35 2.35
N ASP A 372 -1.84 -8.58 1.69
CA ASP A 372 -0.56 -8.82 2.39
C ASP A 372 0.27 -7.53 2.47
N LEU A 373 0.36 -6.79 1.36
CA LEU A 373 1.04 -5.51 1.34
C LEU A 373 0.16 -4.38 1.90
N MET A 374 -1.09 -4.33 1.46
CA MET A 374 -2.11 -3.40 1.95
C MET A 374 -3.06 -4.09 2.93
N ASP A 375 -4.08 -3.38 3.40
CA ASP A 375 -5.12 -3.95 4.24
C ASP A 375 -6.50 -3.52 3.73
N ILE A 376 -6.94 -4.17 2.65
CA ILE A 376 -8.23 -3.87 2.03
C ILE A 376 -9.42 -4.25 2.92
N LYS A 377 -9.26 -5.25 3.77
CA LYS A 377 -10.35 -5.74 4.63
C LYS A 377 -10.74 -4.66 5.63
N HIS A 378 -9.79 -4.17 6.43
CA HIS A 378 -10.10 -3.10 7.39
C HIS A 378 -10.41 -1.77 6.70
N ALA A 379 -9.85 -1.49 5.51
CA ALA A 379 -10.26 -0.34 4.72
C ALA A 379 -11.74 -0.40 4.32
N GLN A 380 -12.23 -1.58 3.94
CA GLN A 380 -13.64 -1.81 3.66
C GLN A 380 -14.50 -1.61 4.92
N GLU A 381 -14.09 -2.19 6.07
CA GLU A 381 -14.79 -2.01 7.34
C GLU A 381 -14.89 -0.54 7.76
N VAL A 382 -13.83 0.26 7.55
CA VAL A 382 -13.86 1.71 7.80
C VAL A 382 -14.88 2.40 6.89
N LEU A 383 -14.93 2.08 5.60
CA LEU A 383 -15.93 2.65 4.70
C LEU A 383 -17.35 2.24 5.07
N GLU A 384 -17.57 0.98 5.49
CA GLU A 384 -18.87 0.51 5.97
C GLU A 384 -19.32 1.28 7.22
N GLN A 385 -18.40 1.57 8.14
CA GLN A 385 -18.69 2.39 9.32
C GLN A 385 -19.00 3.85 8.98
N VAL A 386 -18.34 4.42 7.97
CA VAL A 386 -18.67 5.75 7.44
C VAL A 386 -20.05 5.75 6.78
N GLU A 387 -20.34 4.76 5.93
CA GLU A 387 -21.63 4.62 5.24
C GLU A 387 -22.79 4.40 6.23
N ALA A 388 -22.55 3.69 7.33
CA ALA A 388 -23.51 3.50 8.42
C ALA A 388 -23.64 4.71 9.36
N GLY A 389 -22.88 5.80 9.14
CA GLY A 389 -22.89 7.00 9.98
C GLY A 389 -22.22 6.82 11.35
N LYS A 390 -21.54 5.71 11.61
CA LYS A 390 -20.79 5.46 12.85
C LYS A 390 -19.51 6.28 12.94
N ILE A 391 -18.92 6.59 11.78
CA ILE A 391 -17.79 7.51 11.64
C ILE A 391 -18.24 8.70 10.81
N GLN A 392 -18.19 9.89 11.39
CA GLN A 392 -18.52 11.13 10.69
C GLN A 392 -17.32 11.61 9.86
N VAL A 393 -17.57 12.16 8.67
CA VAL A 393 -16.54 12.79 7.86
C VAL A 393 -16.81 14.30 7.84
N LYS A 394 -15.84 15.10 8.27
CA LYS A 394 -15.95 16.57 8.30
C LYS A 394 -14.83 17.22 7.49
N GLU A 395 -15.15 18.31 6.81
CA GLU A 395 -14.17 19.18 6.15
C GLU A 395 -13.85 20.38 7.04
N ILE A 396 -12.55 20.68 7.17
CA ILE A 396 -12.07 21.92 7.79
C ILE A 396 -11.13 22.63 6.83
N PHE A 397 -11.12 23.96 6.87
CA PHE A 397 -10.25 24.80 6.06
C PHE A 397 -9.34 25.60 6.98
N THR A 398 -8.04 25.44 6.79
CA THR A 398 -7.00 26.05 7.62
C THR A 398 -6.02 26.80 6.74
N ASP A 399 -5.51 27.94 7.23
CA ASP A 399 -4.47 28.68 6.49
C ASP A 399 -3.08 28.03 6.65
N ILE A 400 -2.89 27.32 7.76
CA ILE A 400 -1.71 26.52 8.05
C ILE A 400 -2.15 25.13 8.53
N PRO A 401 -1.35 24.08 8.27
CA PRO A 401 -1.54 22.76 8.85
C PRO A 401 -1.78 22.80 10.36
N SER A 402 -2.72 21.99 10.83
CA SER A 402 -2.94 21.74 12.25
C SER A 402 -1.74 20.99 12.89
N PRO A 403 -1.60 21.04 14.23
CA PRO A 403 -0.58 20.25 14.95
C PRO A 403 -0.54 18.77 14.56
N PHE A 404 -1.70 18.15 14.31
CA PHE A 404 -1.78 16.74 13.91
C PHE A 404 -1.36 16.51 12.45
N ALA A 405 -1.45 17.55 11.60
CA ALA A 405 -1.04 17.49 10.21
C ALA A 405 0.48 17.65 10.00
N PHE A 406 1.22 18.21 10.97
CA PHE A 406 2.64 18.51 10.80
C PHE A 406 3.48 17.31 10.37
N ASN A 407 3.34 16.16 11.03
CA ASN A 407 4.12 14.97 10.67
C ASN A 407 3.82 14.49 9.24
N LEU A 408 2.57 14.60 8.80
CA LEU A 408 2.15 14.22 7.44
C LEU A 408 2.70 15.19 6.37
N VAL A 409 2.69 16.48 6.66
CA VAL A 409 3.24 17.51 5.77
C VAL A 409 4.76 17.41 5.70
N LEU A 410 5.41 17.17 6.84
CA LEU A 410 6.85 17.08 6.98
C LEU A 410 7.46 15.78 6.49
N MET A 411 6.67 14.71 6.34
CA MET A 411 7.16 13.47 5.74
C MET A 411 7.82 13.73 4.39
N GLY A 412 7.32 14.70 3.64
CA GLY A 412 7.93 15.10 2.39
C GLY A 412 9.15 16.01 2.51
N TYR A 413 9.48 16.58 3.67
CA TYR A 413 10.66 17.45 3.82
C TYR A 413 11.79 16.78 4.62
N ALA A 414 11.47 15.70 5.33
CA ALA A 414 12.35 15.03 6.28
C ALA A 414 13.63 14.43 5.68
N ASP A 415 13.63 14.01 4.41
CA ASP A 415 14.83 13.44 3.78
C ASP A 415 15.76 14.48 3.13
N ILE A 416 15.30 15.72 2.92
CA ILE A 416 16.11 16.79 2.27
C ILE A 416 16.72 17.73 3.32
N MET A 417 15.96 18.02 4.38
CA MET A 417 16.35 19.00 5.38
C MET A 417 17.40 18.44 6.33
N LYS A 418 18.38 19.26 6.70
CA LYS A 418 19.17 18.96 7.90
C LYS A 418 18.23 18.87 9.09
N MET A 419 18.60 18.09 10.10
CA MET A 419 17.81 17.98 11.33
C MET A 419 17.54 19.36 11.96
N GLU A 420 18.49 20.28 11.84
CA GLU A 420 18.38 21.68 12.27
C GLU A 420 17.26 22.44 11.52
N ASP A 421 17.27 22.42 10.18
CA ASP A 421 16.24 23.08 9.34
C ASP A 421 14.84 22.50 9.61
N LYS A 422 14.76 21.19 9.85
CA LYS A 422 13.50 20.52 10.21
C LYS A 422 12.96 21.02 11.56
N LEU A 423 13.83 21.13 12.55
CA LEU A 423 13.46 21.66 13.87
C LEU A 423 13.05 23.14 13.77
N GLU A 424 13.74 23.94 12.96
CA GLU A 424 13.39 25.35 12.73
C GLU A 424 12.03 25.47 12.04
N PHE A 425 11.76 24.67 11.00
CA PHE A 425 10.46 24.63 10.34
C PHE A 425 9.35 24.25 11.32
N LEU A 426 9.55 23.19 12.12
CA LEU A 426 8.60 22.75 13.15
C LEU A 426 8.32 23.86 14.17
N ARG A 427 9.36 24.52 14.67
CA ARG A 427 9.24 25.65 15.60
C ARG A 427 8.46 26.80 14.97
N ARG A 428 8.76 27.16 13.71
CA ARG A 428 8.05 28.22 13.00
C ARG A 428 6.56 27.90 12.86
N MET A 429 6.23 26.68 12.44
CA MET A 429 4.84 26.25 12.27
C MET A 429 4.08 26.22 13.60
N HIS A 430 4.71 25.71 14.65
CA HIS A 430 4.16 25.70 15.99
C HIS A 430 3.94 27.12 16.53
N ASN A 431 4.89 28.04 16.36
CA ASN A 431 4.72 29.45 16.73
C ASN A 431 3.53 30.10 16.00
N MET A 432 3.32 29.78 14.72
CA MET A 432 2.16 30.27 13.96
C MET A 432 0.83 29.69 14.49
N VAL A 433 0.82 28.42 14.91
CA VAL A 433 -0.34 27.80 15.56
C VAL A 433 -0.67 28.51 16.87
N LEU A 434 0.33 28.71 17.74
CA LEU A 434 0.15 29.40 19.02
C LEU A 434 -0.39 30.82 18.82
N ALA A 435 0.19 31.58 17.89
CA ALA A 435 -0.28 32.93 17.57
C ALA A 435 -1.76 32.93 17.10
N LYS A 436 -2.17 31.94 16.32
CA LYS A 436 -3.58 31.80 15.90
C LYS A 436 -4.53 31.42 17.03
N ILE A 437 -4.09 30.57 17.95
CA ILE A 437 -4.86 30.20 19.15
C ILE A 437 -5.09 31.46 20.00
N GLU A 438 -4.05 32.25 20.26
CA GLU A 438 -4.16 33.50 21.01
C GLU A 438 -5.12 34.50 20.34
N MET A 439 -5.03 34.66 19.01
CA MET A 439 -5.93 35.53 18.26
C MET A 439 -7.41 35.09 18.34
N LYS A 440 -7.69 33.78 18.34
CA LYS A 440 -9.05 33.26 18.52
C LYS A 440 -9.57 33.55 19.92
N GLN A 441 -8.75 33.34 20.94
CA GLN A 441 -9.13 33.58 22.33
C GLN A 441 -9.45 35.06 22.58
N ARG A 442 -8.63 35.99 22.06
CA ARG A 442 -8.87 37.44 22.16
C ARG A 442 -10.13 37.95 21.45
N LYS A 443 -10.65 37.20 20.46
CA LYS A 443 -11.90 37.54 19.75
C LYS A 443 -13.15 36.93 20.39
N GLY A 444 -12.96 35.94 21.27
CA GLY A 444 -14.04 35.26 21.99
C GLY A 444 -14.25 35.76 23.42
N SER A 445 -13.25 36.45 23.99
CA SER A 445 -13.35 37.35 25.15
C SER A 445 -13.87 38.71 24.72
#